data_AF-A0A536P6L8-F1
#
_entry.id   AF-A0A536P6L8-F1
#
_cell.length_a   1.000
_cell.length_b   1.000
_cell.length_c   1.000
_cell.angle_alpha   90.00
_cell.angle_beta   90.00
_cell.angle_gamma   90.00
#
_symmetry.space_group_name_H-M   'P 1'
#
loop_
_entity.id
_entity.type
_entity.pdbx_description
1 polymer ?
#
loop_
_entity_poly.entity_id
_entity_poly.type
_entity_poly.pdbx_seq_one_letter_code
_entity_poly.pdbx_strand_id
1 'polypeptide(L)'
;MTEGLLVIADISGYTSFVAGTEHEHSRGTDVAVADWLRETFRVFHRRLRDIRAATTCPCRACATVQELGLKFVVHRGSYSRHEVAGRPQLHGADVNLVHRLLKNSVPLHEYLLVTETALAAWPDSVRSTLVLSPQRDGVGEVGAAYLDLRPLRADVWNEPRPAVRPEDAKLRGVTRFPGTPEQVWRHLTDAKLRQLWMGVPRVDFMPGARGSLVGAEYHCIHGENQKTVFRILACDAPRELTVQMDFPFVGTVWRTDRVAPEGVATTRVDTAITWHARGIAAPLADFMASRMLRKYGAIYDRRVSEMLSA
;
A
#
# COMPACT_ATOMS: atom_id res chain seq x y z
N MET A 1 -8.13 17.70 -31.87
CA MET A 1 -7.06 17.73 -30.84
C MET A 1 -7.73 17.91 -29.50
N THR A 2 -7.25 17.22 -28.47
CA THR A 2 -7.82 17.24 -27.12
C THR A 2 -6.84 17.98 -26.21
N GLU A 3 -7.35 18.77 -25.26
CA GLU A 3 -6.53 19.44 -24.24
C GLU A 3 -6.71 18.74 -22.88
N GLY A 4 -5.65 18.63 -22.09
CA GLY A 4 -5.74 18.04 -20.76
C GLY A 4 -4.42 17.97 -20.01
N LEU A 5 -4.45 17.31 -18.85
CA LEU A 5 -3.27 17.04 -18.04
C LEU A 5 -2.49 15.84 -18.60
N LEU A 6 -1.20 16.06 -18.81
CA LEU A 6 -0.20 15.06 -19.13
C LEU A 6 0.65 14.86 -17.87
N VAL A 7 0.65 13.64 -17.34
CA VAL A 7 1.39 13.26 -16.15
C VAL A 7 2.29 12.09 -16.49
N ILE A 8 3.59 12.29 -16.33
CA ILE A 8 4.60 11.24 -16.51
C ILE A 8 5.33 11.02 -15.18
N ALA A 9 5.52 9.75 -14.82
CA ALA A 9 6.28 9.34 -13.64
C ALA A 9 7.49 8.55 -14.10
N ASP A 10 8.67 8.83 -13.56
CA ASP A 10 9.88 8.07 -13.85
C ASP A 10 10.46 7.52 -12.54
N ILE A 11 10.83 6.25 -12.56
CA ILE A 11 11.58 5.64 -11.47
C ILE A 11 13.03 6.01 -11.74
N SER A 12 13.59 6.84 -10.88
CA SER A 12 14.97 7.27 -11.03
C SER A 12 15.90 6.05 -11.10
N GLY A 13 16.60 5.90 -12.23
CA GLY A 13 17.47 4.75 -12.50
C GLY A 13 16.82 3.58 -13.26
N TYR A 14 15.55 3.66 -13.68
CA TYR A 14 14.87 2.62 -14.48
C TYR A 14 13.79 3.21 -15.42
N THR A 15 14.04 3.23 -16.73
CA THR A 15 13.20 3.93 -17.73
C THR A 15 12.08 3.08 -18.38
N SER A 16 11.39 2.17 -17.66
CA SER A 16 10.41 1.29 -18.33
C SER A 16 9.07 1.02 -17.61
N PHE A 17 8.57 1.92 -16.76
CA PHE A 17 7.28 1.69 -16.07
C PHE A 17 6.07 2.48 -16.61
N VAL A 18 6.23 3.35 -17.61
CA VAL A 18 5.33 4.52 -17.77
C VAL A 18 4.22 4.39 -18.83
N ALA A 19 4.16 3.30 -19.60
CA ALA A 19 3.24 3.22 -20.75
C ALA A 19 1.75 2.99 -20.38
N GLY A 20 1.41 2.73 -19.12
CA GLY A 20 0.03 2.40 -18.70
C GLY A 20 -0.77 3.56 -18.12
N THR A 21 -0.11 4.60 -17.61
CA THR A 21 -0.73 5.62 -16.74
C THR A 21 -1.19 6.88 -17.47
N GLU A 22 -0.85 7.05 -18.74
CA GLU A 22 -1.16 8.27 -19.51
C GLU A 22 -2.67 8.45 -19.79
N HIS A 23 -3.45 7.36 -19.88
CA HIS A 23 -4.84 7.41 -20.34
C HIS A 23 -5.88 7.74 -19.25
N GLU A 24 -5.60 7.45 -17.97
CA GLU A 24 -6.59 7.66 -16.89
C GLU A 24 -6.57 9.11 -16.35
N HIS A 25 -5.45 9.81 -16.48
CA HIS A 25 -5.25 11.13 -15.84
C HIS A 25 -5.82 12.32 -16.60
N SER A 26 -6.24 12.14 -17.86
CA SER A 26 -6.79 13.23 -18.66
C SER A 26 -8.20 13.68 -18.22
N ARG A 27 -8.77 13.07 -17.16
CA ARG A 27 -10.14 13.28 -16.68
C ARG A 27 -10.24 13.83 -15.24
N GLY A 28 -9.13 13.95 -14.51
CA GLY A 28 -9.11 14.45 -13.14
C GLY A 28 -9.04 15.99 -13.06
N THR A 29 -9.54 16.57 -11.97
CA THR A 29 -9.26 17.99 -11.65
C THR A 29 -7.79 18.15 -11.20
N ASP A 30 -7.23 19.34 -11.40
CA ASP A 30 -5.83 19.66 -11.08
C ASP A 30 -5.42 19.32 -9.64
N VAL A 31 -6.29 19.62 -8.67
CA VAL A 31 -6.05 19.33 -7.24
C VAL A 31 -6.05 17.82 -6.97
N ALA A 32 -6.97 17.07 -7.61
CA ALA A 32 -7.04 15.62 -7.44
C ALA A 32 -5.76 14.93 -7.95
N VAL A 33 -5.12 15.47 -8.99
CA VAL A 33 -3.85 14.95 -9.50
C VAL A 33 -2.71 15.15 -8.50
N ALA A 34 -2.61 16.32 -7.86
CA ALA A 34 -1.58 16.56 -6.85
C ALA A 34 -1.68 15.60 -5.65
N ASP A 35 -2.89 15.37 -5.15
CA ASP A 35 -3.12 14.44 -4.03
C ASP A 35 -2.89 12.98 -4.44
N TRP A 36 -3.31 12.60 -5.65
CA TRP A 36 -3.04 11.27 -6.20
C TRP A 36 -1.54 11.00 -6.37
N LEU A 37 -0.77 11.99 -6.84
CA LEU A 37 0.68 11.88 -6.98
C LEU A 37 1.37 11.68 -5.62
N ARG A 38 0.95 12.46 -4.61
CA ARG A 38 1.44 12.29 -3.24
C ARG A 38 1.12 10.90 -2.71
N GLU A 39 -0.09 10.39 -2.92
CA GLU A 39 -0.44 9.04 -2.46
C GLU A 39 0.34 7.95 -3.19
N THR A 40 0.53 8.09 -4.50
CA THR A 40 1.37 7.19 -5.31
C THR A 40 2.80 7.15 -4.76
N PHE A 41 3.36 8.32 -4.43
CA PHE A 41 4.67 8.44 -3.79
C PHE A 41 4.72 7.74 -2.42
N ARG A 42 3.68 7.90 -1.58
CA ARG A 42 3.59 7.20 -0.30
C ARG A 42 3.54 5.68 -0.48
N VAL A 43 2.69 5.18 -1.38
CA VAL A 43 2.57 3.74 -1.68
C VAL A 43 3.92 3.18 -2.14
N PHE A 44 4.62 3.88 -3.03
CA PHE A 44 5.95 3.49 -3.50
C PHE A 44 6.96 3.37 -2.35
N HIS A 45 7.08 4.38 -1.49
CA HIS A 45 8.04 4.32 -0.38
C HIS A 45 7.65 3.34 0.71
N ARG A 46 6.35 3.14 1.00
CA ARG A 46 5.91 2.05 1.89
C ARG A 46 6.38 0.71 1.34
N ARG A 47 6.23 0.50 0.02
CA ARG A 47 6.69 -0.73 -0.62
C ARG A 47 8.22 -0.90 -0.55
N LEU A 48 9.00 0.16 -0.76
CA LEU A 48 10.46 0.09 -0.60
C LEU A 48 10.86 -0.25 0.84
N ARG A 49 10.21 0.39 1.83
CA ARG A 49 10.42 0.11 3.26
C ARG A 49 10.13 -1.36 3.60
N ASP A 50 9.03 -1.91 3.08
CA ASP A 50 8.65 -3.30 3.28
C ASP A 50 9.68 -4.26 2.67
N ILE A 51 10.12 -3.99 1.43
CA ILE A 51 11.18 -4.76 0.77
C ILE A 51 12.47 -4.73 1.60
N ARG A 52 12.86 -3.56 2.15
CA ARG A 52 14.06 -3.43 2.99
C ARG A 52 14.03 -4.35 4.19
N ALA A 53 12.91 -4.33 4.92
CA ALA A 53 12.75 -5.10 6.14
C ALA A 53 12.67 -6.62 5.87
N ALA A 54 12.20 -6.99 4.68
CA ALA A 54 11.97 -8.36 4.24
C ALA A 54 13.19 -9.05 3.62
N THR A 55 14.08 -8.27 3.02
CA THR A 55 15.09 -8.81 2.13
C THR A 55 16.34 -9.22 2.91
N THR A 56 16.59 -10.52 2.97
CA THR A 56 17.85 -11.09 3.49
C THR A 56 18.87 -11.40 2.39
N CYS A 57 18.48 -11.23 1.11
CA CYS A 57 19.35 -11.47 -0.03
C CYS A 57 20.48 -10.43 -0.09
N PRO A 58 21.76 -10.86 -0.16
CA PRO A 58 22.90 -9.95 -0.17
C PRO A 58 23.23 -9.39 -1.57
N CYS A 59 22.41 -9.65 -2.60
CA CYS A 59 22.75 -9.21 -3.96
C CYS A 59 22.69 -7.69 -4.10
N ARG A 60 23.48 -7.13 -5.02
CA ARG A 60 23.56 -5.68 -5.23
C ARG A 60 22.20 -5.05 -5.51
N ALA A 61 21.36 -5.70 -6.33
CA ALA A 61 20.03 -5.19 -6.66
C ALA A 61 19.13 -5.06 -5.42
N CYS A 62 19.21 -6.01 -4.49
CA CYS A 62 18.49 -5.97 -3.22
C CYS A 62 19.09 -4.91 -2.27
N ALA A 63 20.42 -4.76 -2.24
CA ALA A 63 21.10 -3.78 -1.41
C ALA A 63 20.80 -2.33 -1.83
N THR A 64 20.68 -2.06 -3.12
CA THR A 64 20.46 -0.71 -3.66
C THR A 64 18.99 -0.38 -3.94
N VAL A 65 18.04 -1.28 -3.65
CA VAL A 65 16.61 -1.04 -3.93
C VAL A 65 16.06 0.20 -3.23
N GLN A 66 16.69 0.61 -2.12
CA GLN A 66 16.34 1.81 -1.34
C GLN A 66 16.78 3.12 -1.98
N GLU A 67 17.66 3.04 -2.99
CA GLU A 67 18.12 4.19 -3.75
C GLU A 67 17.16 4.53 -4.89
N LEU A 68 16.17 3.66 -5.17
CA LEU A 68 15.10 3.97 -6.12
C LEU A 68 14.24 5.11 -5.58
N GLY A 69 13.90 6.03 -6.47
CA GLY A 69 13.02 7.15 -6.18
C GLY A 69 12.01 7.42 -7.29
N LEU A 70 11.10 8.34 -7.03
CA LEU A 70 10.11 8.79 -8.01
C LEU A 70 10.27 10.28 -8.29
N LYS A 71 10.28 10.61 -9.58
CA LYS A 71 10.04 11.98 -10.05
C LYS A 71 8.81 12.01 -10.95
N PHE A 72 8.07 13.11 -10.85
CA PHE A 72 6.87 13.34 -11.64
C PHE A 72 7.00 14.62 -12.44
N VAL A 73 6.47 14.64 -13.66
CA VAL A 73 6.31 15.87 -14.46
C VAL A 73 4.84 16.00 -14.82
N VAL A 74 4.28 17.18 -14.52
CA VAL A 74 2.89 17.55 -14.79
C VAL A 74 2.85 18.74 -15.73
N HIS A 75 2.12 18.56 -16.82
CA HIS A 75 1.94 19.57 -17.84
C HIS A 75 0.49 19.60 -18.31
N ARG A 76 0.02 20.79 -18.68
CA ARG A 76 -1.27 20.97 -19.32
C ARG A 76 -1.02 21.41 -20.76
N GLY A 77 -1.54 20.63 -21.71
CA GLY A 77 -1.31 20.87 -23.12
C GLY A 77 -2.21 20.02 -24.02
N SER A 78 -1.96 20.14 -25.31
CA SER A 78 -2.69 19.50 -26.39
C SER A 78 -2.09 18.15 -26.80
N TYR A 79 -2.95 17.18 -27.08
CA TYR A 79 -2.53 15.88 -27.57
C TYR A 79 -3.55 15.29 -28.55
N SER A 80 -3.09 14.36 -29.39
CA SER A 80 -3.91 13.44 -30.17
C SER A 80 -3.73 12.01 -29.68
N ARG A 81 -4.78 11.21 -29.82
CA ARG A 81 -4.77 9.80 -29.43
C ARG A 81 -4.75 8.95 -30.70
N HIS A 82 -3.76 8.08 -30.82
CA HIS A 82 -3.63 7.15 -31.94
C HIS A 82 -3.43 5.73 -31.43
N GLU A 83 -3.92 4.76 -32.18
CA GLU A 83 -3.71 3.35 -31.89
C GLU A 83 -2.53 2.85 -32.71
N VAL A 84 -1.51 2.32 -32.03
CA VAL A 84 -0.31 1.77 -32.67
C VAL A 84 -0.13 0.35 -32.14
N ALA A 85 -0.19 -0.63 -33.03
CA ALA A 85 -0.12 -2.06 -32.69
C ALA A 85 -1.14 -2.50 -31.60
N GLY A 86 -2.38 -2.02 -31.70
CA GLY A 86 -3.46 -2.36 -30.75
C GLY A 86 -3.34 -1.66 -29.40
N ARG A 87 -2.42 -0.70 -29.25
CA ARG A 87 -2.21 0.06 -28.01
C ARG A 87 -2.49 1.54 -28.25
N PRO A 88 -3.36 2.17 -27.43
CA PRO A 88 -3.58 3.60 -27.52
C PRO A 88 -2.34 4.34 -27.01
N GLN A 89 -1.89 5.34 -27.76
CA GLN A 89 -0.71 6.16 -27.47
C GLN A 89 -1.03 7.64 -27.68
N LEU A 90 -0.49 8.50 -26.83
CA LEU A 90 -0.62 9.96 -26.95
C LEU A 90 0.47 10.50 -27.86
N HIS A 91 0.13 11.47 -28.70
CA HIS A 91 1.05 12.12 -29.63
C HIS A 91 0.84 13.63 -29.60
N GLY A 92 1.87 14.39 -29.89
CA GLY A 92 1.79 15.85 -29.98
C GLY A 92 3.06 16.54 -29.49
N ALA A 93 3.13 17.85 -29.73
CA ALA A 93 4.24 18.68 -29.27
C ALA A 93 4.34 18.69 -27.74
N ASP A 94 3.21 18.81 -27.03
CA ASP A 94 3.17 18.84 -25.57
C ASP A 94 3.50 17.48 -24.95
N VAL A 95 3.17 16.37 -25.64
CA VAL A 95 3.60 15.02 -25.24
C VAL A 95 5.13 14.90 -25.33
N ASN A 96 5.71 15.35 -26.45
CA ASN A 96 7.16 15.36 -26.62
C ASN A 96 7.87 16.23 -25.58
N LEU A 97 7.31 17.41 -25.26
CA LEU A 97 7.81 18.30 -24.23
C LEU A 97 7.90 17.58 -22.87
N VAL A 98 6.81 16.92 -22.43
CA VAL A 98 6.78 16.20 -21.15
C VAL A 98 7.83 15.10 -21.06
N HIS A 99 8.04 14.34 -22.14
CA HIS A 99 9.12 13.34 -22.18
C HIS A 99 10.51 13.97 -22.10
N ARG A 100 10.74 15.12 -22.76
CA ARG A 100 12.02 15.83 -22.69
C ARG A 100 12.26 16.42 -21.31
N LEU A 101 11.22 16.94 -20.66
CA LEU A 101 11.26 17.44 -19.28
C LEU A 101 11.59 16.35 -18.25
N LEU A 102 11.61 15.06 -18.59
CA LEU A 102 12.20 14.05 -17.70
C LEU A 102 13.72 14.25 -17.50
N LYS A 103 14.40 14.93 -18.43
CA LYS A 103 15.82 15.30 -18.38
C LYS A 103 15.98 16.79 -18.02
N ASN A 104 15.36 17.19 -16.92
CA ASN A 104 15.38 18.57 -16.42
C ASN A 104 16.56 18.86 -15.46
N SER A 105 16.65 20.10 -14.98
CA SER A 105 17.73 20.62 -14.14
C SER A 105 17.43 20.63 -12.63
N VAL A 106 16.29 20.06 -12.18
CA VAL A 106 15.93 20.05 -10.76
C VAL A 106 17.01 19.30 -9.96
N PRO A 107 17.63 19.91 -8.93
CA PRO A 107 18.78 19.33 -8.22
C PRO A 107 18.35 18.31 -7.16
N LEU A 108 17.22 17.63 -7.35
CA LEU A 108 16.66 16.63 -6.45
C LEU A 108 16.48 15.31 -7.18
N HIS A 109 16.52 14.22 -6.43
CA HIS A 109 16.24 12.89 -6.96
C HIS A 109 14.74 12.58 -7.03
N GLU A 110 13.98 13.16 -6.10
CA GLU A 110 12.57 12.88 -5.89
C GLU A 110 11.80 14.18 -5.77
N TYR A 111 10.95 14.47 -6.74
CA TYR A 111 10.24 15.75 -6.85
C TYR A 111 9.03 15.62 -7.78
N LEU A 112 8.15 16.62 -7.68
CA LEU A 112 7.08 16.85 -8.64
C LEU A 112 7.37 18.16 -9.36
N LEU A 113 7.67 18.09 -10.66
CA LEU A 113 7.82 19.25 -11.53
C LEU A 113 6.49 19.59 -12.17
N VAL A 114 6.08 20.85 -12.09
CA VAL A 114 4.82 21.35 -12.64
C VAL A 114 5.14 22.52 -13.56
N THR A 115 4.76 22.40 -14.83
CA THR A 115 4.90 23.51 -15.80
C THR A 115 3.93 24.65 -15.48
N GLU A 116 4.25 25.85 -15.93
CA GLU A 116 3.42 27.04 -15.73
C GLU A 116 1.98 26.85 -16.24
N THR A 117 1.81 26.14 -17.36
CA THR A 117 0.49 25.88 -17.95
C THR A 117 -0.39 25.00 -17.06
N ALA A 118 0.20 24.05 -16.35
CA ALA A 118 -0.50 23.26 -15.34
C ALA A 118 -0.71 24.06 -14.05
N LEU A 119 0.32 24.78 -13.59
CA LEU A 119 0.30 25.52 -12.33
C LEU A 119 -0.74 26.65 -12.33
N ALA A 120 -1.05 27.24 -13.48
CA ALA A 120 -2.06 28.29 -13.62
C ALA A 120 -3.44 27.88 -13.09
N ALA A 121 -3.79 26.60 -13.20
CA ALA A 121 -5.08 26.06 -12.75
C ALA A 121 -5.06 25.55 -11.29
N TRP A 122 -3.92 25.59 -10.61
CA TRP A 122 -3.77 25.08 -9.25
C TRP A 122 -4.10 26.16 -8.20
N PRO A 123 -4.66 25.79 -7.03
CA PRO A 123 -4.92 26.74 -5.94
C PRO A 123 -3.64 27.39 -5.39
N ASP A 124 -3.74 28.65 -4.94
CA ASP A 124 -2.61 29.39 -4.34
C ASP A 124 -1.97 28.71 -3.13
N SER A 125 -2.79 27.99 -2.35
CA SER A 125 -2.31 27.19 -1.23
C SER A 125 -1.34 26.09 -1.65
N VAL A 126 -1.49 25.56 -2.86
CA VAL A 126 -0.53 24.61 -3.43
C VAL A 126 0.61 25.38 -4.06
N ARG A 127 0.34 26.39 -4.91
CA ARG A 127 1.37 27.16 -5.63
C ARG A 127 2.46 27.73 -4.72
N SER A 128 2.08 28.24 -3.55
CA SER A 128 3.00 28.83 -2.57
C SER A 128 3.99 27.82 -1.96
N THR A 129 3.76 26.52 -2.12
CA THR A 129 4.66 25.45 -1.64
C THR A 129 5.72 25.02 -2.66
N LEU A 130 5.62 25.48 -3.92
CA LEU A 130 6.55 25.12 -4.98
C LEU A 130 7.72 26.10 -5.05
N VAL A 131 8.88 25.58 -5.46
CA VAL A 131 10.08 26.35 -5.74
C VAL A 131 10.14 26.60 -7.24
N LEU A 132 10.21 27.87 -7.65
CA LEU A 132 10.38 28.24 -9.06
C LEU A 132 11.68 27.65 -9.61
N SER A 133 11.58 26.99 -10.77
CA SER A 133 12.71 26.34 -11.44
C SER A 133 12.43 26.28 -12.94
N PRO A 134 12.63 27.40 -13.66
CA PRO A 134 12.53 27.44 -15.10
C PRO A 134 13.39 26.35 -15.74
N GLN A 135 12.85 25.70 -16.76
CA GLN A 135 13.50 24.62 -17.47
C GLN A 135 13.82 25.03 -18.90
N ARG A 136 14.88 24.45 -19.45
CA ARG A 136 15.19 24.57 -20.87
C ARG A 136 14.88 23.25 -21.55
N ASP A 137 13.91 23.27 -22.46
CA ASP A 137 13.72 22.20 -23.43
C ASP A 137 14.50 22.58 -24.68
N GLY A 138 14.98 21.63 -25.49
CA GLY A 138 15.85 21.90 -26.66
C GLY A 138 15.28 22.86 -27.72
N VAL A 139 14.04 23.34 -27.54
CA VAL A 139 13.27 24.23 -28.39
C VAL A 139 12.98 25.60 -27.72
N GLY A 140 13.18 25.75 -26.39
CA GLY A 140 12.90 27.01 -25.68
C GLY A 140 12.93 26.92 -24.16
N GLU A 141 12.70 28.05 -23.50
CA GLU A 141 12.49 28.12 -22.05
C GLU A 141 11.05 27.69 -21.72
N VAL A 142 10.89 27.00 -20.59
CA VAL A 142 9.63 26.48 -20.07
C VAL A 142 9.51 26.95 -18.63
N GLY A 143 8.53 27.81 -18.36
CA GLY A 143 8.20 28.18 -16.99
C GLY A 143 7.79 26.94 -16.19
N ALA A 144 8.41 26.70 -15.05
CA ALA A 144 8.10 25.57 -14.20
C ALA A 144 8.47 25.84 -12.75
N ALA A 145 7.86 25.06 -11.86
CA ALA A 145 8.16 25.03 -10.44
C ALA A 145 8.16 23.58 -9.97
N TYR A 146 8.92 23.26 -8.93
CA TYR A 146 8.93 21.91 -8.36
C TYR A 146 8.52 21.89 -6.88
N LEU A 147 7.91 20.78 -6.47
CA LEU A 147 7.68 20.43 -5.08
C LEU A 147 8.72 19.39 -4.64
N ASP A 148 9.40 19.68 -3.53
CA ASP A 148 10.32 18.74 -2.87
C ASP A 148 9.53 17.65 -2.15
N LEU A 149 9.76 16.38 -2.52
CA LEU A 149 9.07 15.23 -1.93
C LEU A 149 9.86 14.59 -0.77
N ARG A 150 11.06 15.08 -0.44
CA ARG A 150 11.86 14.56 0.69
C ARG A 150 11.13 14.63 2.04
N PRO A 151 10.37 15.69 2.38
CA PRO A 151 9.59 15.71 3.62
C PRO A 151 8.55 14.60 3.65
N LEU A 152 7.81 14.41 2.54
CA LEU A 152 6.83 13.34 2.41
C LEU A 152 7.46 11.95 2.53
N ARG A 153 8.66 11.77 2.00
CA ARG A 153 9.43 10.54 2.18
C ARG A 153 9.75 10.32 3.65
N ALA A 154 10.28 11.34 4.34
CA ALA A 154 10.60 11.24 5.75
C ALA A 154 9.36 10.85 6.58
N ASP A 155 8.20 11.43 6.29
CA ASP A 155 6.93 11.07 6.92
C ASP A 155 6.63 9.58 6.74
N VAL A 156 6.65 9.07 5.51
CA VAL A 156 6.38 7.66 5.19
C VAL A 156 7.36 6.71 5.87
N TRP A 157 8.63 7.11 5.97
CA TRP A 157 9.66 6.29 6.59
C TRP A 157 9.57 6.27 8.12
N ASN A 158 9.04 7.34 8.71
CA ASN A 158 8.78 7.46 10.15
C ASN A 158 7.37 7.01 10.54
N GLU A 159 6.47 6.75 9.58
CA GLU A 159 5.13 6.22 9.84
C GLU A 159 5.25 4.92 10.66
N PRO A 160 4.64 4.84 11.85
CA PRO A 160 4.63 3.60 12.61
C PRO A 160 3.95 2.50 11.79
N ARG A 161 4.44 1.26 11.96
CA ARG A 161 3.79 0.12 11.31
C ARG A 161 2.35 0.02 11.82
N PRO A 162 1.37 -0.26 10.94
CA PRO A 162 -0.01 -0.44 11.37
C PRO A 162 -0.10 -1.54 12.42
N ALA A 163 -0.59 -1.19 13.60
CA ALA A 163 -0.82 -2.13 14.70
C ALA A 163 -2.01 -1.65 15.53
N VAL A 164 -2.84 -2.60 15.97
CA VAL A 164 -3.86 -2.35 16.98
C VAL A 164 -3.17 -2.42 18.33
N ARG A 165 -3.03 -1.25 18.97
CA ARG A 165 -2.56 -1.17 20.35
C ARG A 165 -3.64 -1.74 21.27
N PRO A 166 -3.30 -2.47 22.33
CA PRO A 166 -4.29 -3.00 23.26
C PRO A 166 -5.27 -1.92 23.73
N GLU A 167 -4.79 -0.77 24.18
CA GLU A 167 -5.55 0.40 24.63
C GLU A 167 -6.66 0.82 23.65
N ASP A 168 -6.40 0.76 22.34
CA ASP A 168 -7.32 1.17 21.27
C ASP A 168 -8.24 0.03 20.79
N ALA A 169 -8.05 -1.17 21.32
CA ALA A 169 -8.77 -2.37 20.88
C ALA A 169 -10.19 -2.43 21.48
N LYS A 170 -11.18 -2.65 20.61
CA LYS A 170 -12.57 -2.95 21.00
C LYS A 170 -12.70 -4.37 21.57
N LEU A 171 -11.87 -5.30 21.11
CA LEU A 171 -11.76 -6.65 21.66
C LEU A 171 -10.30 -6.98 21.97
N ARG A 172 -10.10 -7.63 23.12
CA ARG A 172 -8.83 -8.21 23.52
C ARG A 172 -9.04 -9.68 23.85
N GLY A 173 -8.07 -10.50 23.51
CA GLY A 173 -8.05 -11.93 23.85
C GLY A 173 -6.64 -12.36 24.18
N VAL A 174 -6.52 -13.35 25.06
CA VAL A 174 -5.25 -14.01 25.36
C VAL A 174 -5.50 -15.50 25.22
N THR A 175 -4.83 -16.13 24.27
CA THR A 175 -4.93 -17.57 24.04
C THR A 175 -3.56 -18.19 24.24
N ARG A 176 -3.52 -19.33 24.94
CA ARG A 176 -2.30 -20.13 25.13
C ARG A 176 -2.39 -21.36 24.27
N PHE A 177 -1.42 -21.52 23.39
CA PHE A 177 -1.30 -22.68 22.51
C PHE A 177 -0.14 -23.56 22.96
N PRO A 178 -0.27 -24.89 22.83
CA PRO A 178 0.87 -25.79 23.00
C PRO A 178 1.89 -25.60 21.87
N GLY A 179 3.17 -25.77 22.17
CA GLY A 179 4.28 -25.64 21.21
C GLY A 179 5.05 -24.32 21.32
N THR A 180 6.12 -24.22 20.52
CA THR A 180 7.00 -23.05 20.44
C THR A 180 6.38 -21.91 19.63
N PRO A 181 6.88 -20.66 19.77
CA PRO A 181 6.41 -19.53 18.98
C PRO A 181 6.43 -19.80 17.47
N GLU A 182 7.44 -20.51 16.95
CA GLU A 182 7.58 -20.84 15.54
C GLU A 182 6.49 -21.81 15.06
N GLN A 183 6.16 -22.81 15.88
CA GLN A 183 5.10 -23.77 15.59
C GLN A 183 3.74 -23.06 15.52
N VAL A 184 3.42 -22.25 16.53
CA VAL A 184 2.18 -21.47 16.57
C VAL A 184 2.12 -20.44 15.44
N TRP A 185 3.23 -19.76 15.17
CA TRP A 185 3.34 -18.77 14.10
C TRP A 185 3.00 -19.34 12.73
N ARG A 186 3.39 -20.61 12.48
CA ARG A 186 3.05 -21.31 11.25
C ARG A 186 1.53 -21.42 11.07
N HIS A 187 0.74 -21.65 12.13
CA HIS A 187 -0.72 -21.68 12.02
C HIS A 187 -1.32 -20.30 11.71
N LEU A 188 -0.68 -19.20 12.12
CA LEU A 188 -1.14 -17.84 11.80
C LEU A 188 -0.88 -17.46 10.33
N THR A 189 0.16 -18.04 9.72
CA THR A 189 0.74 -17.56 8.45
C THR A 189 0.74 -18.56 7.29
N ASP A 190 0.64 -19.86 7.54
CA ASP A 190 0.58 -20.87 6.49
C ASP A 190 -0.86 -20.97 5.94
N ALA A 191 -1.02 -20.73 4.63
CA ALA A 191 -2.33 -20.73 3.98
C ALA A 191 -3.04 -22.09 4.03
N LYS A 192 -2.29 -23.21 4.00
CA LYS A 192 -2.87 -24.56 4.08
C LYS A 192 -3.34 -24.85 5.51
N LEU A 193 -2.54 -24.51 6.52
CA LEU A 193 -2.98 -24.64 7.91
C LEU A 193 -4.20 -23.74 8.18
N ARG A 194 -4.21 -22.52 7.64
CA ARG A 194 -5.37 -21.61 7.67
C ARG A 194 -6.62 -22.22 7.09
N GLN A 195 -6.52 -22.82 5.90
CA GLN A 195 -7.64 -23.52 5.29
C GLN A 195 -8.23 -24.58 6.24
N LEU A 196 -7.36 -25.38 6.89
CA LEU A 196 -7.76 -26.44 7.82
C LEU A 196 -8.46 -25.89 9.07
N TRP A 197 -7.85 -24.96 9.81
CA TRP A 197 -8.46 -24.47 11.05
C TRP A 197 -9.67 -23.55 10.81
N MET A 198 -9.72 -22.83 9.67
CA MET A 198 -10.95 -22.12 9.28
C MET A 198 -12.05 -23.10 8.86
N GLY A 199 -11.69 -24.28 8.37
CA GLY A 199 -12.63 -25.28 7.85
C GLY A 199 -13.33 -24.78 6.58
N VAL A 200 -12.57 -24.11 5.71
CA VAL A 200 -13.08 -23.56 4.44
C VAL A 200 -12.63 -24.42 3.26
N PRO A 201 -13.43 -24.49 2.17
CA PRO A 201 -13.09 -25.26 0.98
C PRO A 201 -11.73 -24.92 0.38
N ARG A 202 -11.35 -23.63 0.39
CA ARG A 202 -10.14 -23.14 -0.29
C ARG A 202 -9.63 -21.84 0.32
N VAL A 203 -8.31 -21.70 0.38
CA VAL A 203 -7.62 -20.43 0.65
C VAL A 203 -6.59 -20.20 -0.45
N ASP A 204 -6.79 -19.15 -1.25
CA ASP A 204 -5.77 -18.71 -2.21
C ASP A 204 -4.81 -17.74 -1.54
N PHE A 205 -3.50 -17.97 -1.69
CA PHE A 205 -2.46 -17.12 -1.12
C PHE A 205 -1.83 -16.24 -2.20
N MET A 206 -1.95 -14.93 -2.03
CA MET A 206 -1.29 -13.93 -2.86
C MET A 206 -0.03 -13.45 -2.13
N PRO A 207 1.18 -13.68 -2.67
CA PRO A 207 2.41 -13.31 -1.99
C PRO A 207 2.60 -11.79 -1.91
N GLY A 208 3.17 -11.34 -0.79
CA GLY A 208 3.46 -9.94 -0.50
C GLY A 208 4.84 -9.47 -0.97
N ALA A 209 5.54 -8.69 -0.13
CA ALA A 209 6.93 -8.33 -0.36
C ALA A 209 7.83 -9.57 -0.37
N ARG A 210 8.78 -9.66 -1.31
CA ARG A 210 9.72 -10.80 -1.34
C ARG A 210 10.48 -10.86 0.00
N GLY A 211 10.44 -12.02 0.65
CA GLY A 211 11.10 -12.26 1.95
C GLY A 211 10.27 -11.85 3.18
N SER A 212 9.04 -11.36 2.99
CA SER A 212 8.11 -11.01 4.08
C SER A 212 6.67 -11.35 3.70
N LEU A 213 5.80 -11.36 4.70
CA LEU A 213 4.37 -11.48 4.48
C LEU A 213 3.67 -10.12 4.35
N VAL A 214 4.37 -8.99 4.53
CA VAL A 214 3.77 -7.67 4.38
C VAL A 214 3.21 -7.48 2.97
N GLY A 215 1.94 -7.08 2.90
CA GLY A 215 1.17 -6.97 1.66
C GLY A 215 0.65 -8.30 1.10
N ALA A 216 0.96 -9.44 1.73
CA ALA A 216 0.38 -10.72 1.32
C ALA A 216 -1.11 -10.78 1.67
N GLU A 217 -1.86 -11.55 0.89
CA GLU A 217 -3.29 -11.72 1.11
C GLU A 217 -3.69 -13.19 1.16
N TYR A 218 -4.58 -13.54 2.10
CA TYR A 218 -5.31 -14.81 2.10
C TYR A 218 -6.72 -14.55 1.60
N HIS A 219 -7.09 -15.20 0.51
CA HIS A 219 -8.41 -15.14 -0.09
C HIS A 219 -9.17 -16.40 0.34
N CYS A 220 -9.89 -16.32 1.46
CA CYS A 220 -10.64 -17.44 2.02
C CYS A 220 -12.00 -17.56 1.33
N ILE A 221 -12.26 -18.71 0.70
CA ILE A 221 -13.50 -18.99 -0.03
C ILE A 221 -14.40 -19.86 0.85
N HIS A 222 -15.55 -19.33 1.25
CA HIS A 222 -16.49 -19.97 2.17
C HIS A 222 -17.69 -20.64 1.46
N GLY A 223 -17.86 -20.39 0.16
CA GLY A 223 -18.96 -20.92 -0.67
C GLY A 223 -19.03 -20.16 -2.00
N GLU A 224 -20.05 -20.45 -2.82
CA GLU A 224 -20.30 -19.70 -4.05
C GLU A 224 -20.53 -18.22 -3.71
N ASN A 225 -19.66 -17.35 -4.22
CA ASN A 225 -19.67 -15.89 -4.00
C ASN A 225 -19.42 -15.41 -2.56
N GLN A 226 -18.98 -16.27 -1.64
CA GLN A 226 -18.56 -15.86 -0.30
C GLN A 226 -17.04 -15.88 -0.17
N LYS A 227 -16.43 -14.69 -0.24
CA LYS A 227 -14.98 -14.50 -0.15
C LYS A 227 -14.65 -13.52 0.97
N THR A 228 -13.69 -13.87 1.81
CA THR A 228 -13.08 -12.95 2.78
C THR A 228 -11.60 -12.80 2.47
N VAL A 229 -11.14 -11.56 2.32
CA VAL A 229 -9.73 -11.24 2.06
C VAL A 229 -9.09 -10.77 3.35
N PHE A 230 -7.99 -11.41 3.72
CA PHE A 230 -7.15 -11.02 4.85
C PHE A 230 -5.84 -10.48 4.28
N ARG A 231 -5.58 -9.19 4.45
CA ARG A 231 -4.33 -8.54 4.02
C ARG A 231 -3.40 -8.35 5.21
N ILE A 232 -2.15 -8.76 5.08
CA ILE A 232 -1.13 -8.51 6.11
C ILE A 232 -0.59 -7.08 5.94
N LEU A 233 -0.76 -6.26 6.97
CA LEU A 233 -0.29 -4.87 7.00
C LEU A 233 1.10 -4.72 7.64
N ALA A 234 1.41 -5.57 8.61
CA ALA A 234 2.70 -5.58 9.28
C ALA A 234 3.02 -7.02 9.70
N CYS A 235 4.29 -7.40 9.60
CA CYS A 235 4.78 -8.72 10.01
C CYS A 235 6.20 -8.56 10.58
N ASP A 236 6.36 -8.92 11.85
CA ASP A 236 7.63 -9.10 12.54
C ASP A 236 7.67 -10.54 13.05
N ALA A 237 8.05 -11.48 12.18
CA ALA A 237 7.96 -12.90 12.49
C ALA A 237 9.06 -13.35 13.49
N PRO A 238 8.75 -14.22 14.47
CA PRO A 238 7.44 -14.78 14.80
C PRO A 238 6.70 -14.01 15.91
N ARG A 239 6.97 -12.72 16.10
CA ARG A 239 6.57 -11.94 17.29
C ARG A 239 5.27 -11.17 17.14
N GLU A 240 5.00 -10.56 15.98
CA GLU A 240 3.82 -9.71 15.80
C GLU A 240 3.29 -9.72 14.35
N LEU A 241 1.99 -9.90 14.18
CA LEU A 241 1.29 -9.89 12.89
C LEU A 241 0.11 -8.94 12.97
N THR A 242 0.03 -7.97 12.05
CA THR A 242 -1.17 -7.14 11.87
C THR A 242 -1.85 -7.49 10.56
N VAL A 243 -3.14 -7.81 10.64
CA VAL A 243 -3.99 -8.12 9.49
C VAL A 243 -5.18 -7.17 9.41
N GLN A 244 -5.55 -6.84 8.18
CA GLN A 244 -6.78 -6.18 7.80
C GLN A 244 -7.71 -7.18 7.15
N MET A 245 -8.99 -7.10 7.45
CA MET A 245 -10.03 -7.90 6.79
C MET A 245 -11.32 -7.09 6.69
N ASP A 246 -12.03 -7.24 5.58
CA ASP A 246 -13.32 -6.59 5.39
C ASP A 246 -14.45 -7.59 5.61
N PHE A 247 -15.40 -7.20 6.48
CA PHE A 247 -16.61 -7.97 6.71
C PHE A 247 -17.84 -7.22 6.19
N PRO A 248 -18.80 -7.94 5.59
CA PRO A 248 -20.11 -7.37 5.29
C PRO A 248 -20.72 -6.72 6.56
N PHE A 249 -21.30 -5.52 6.41
CA PHE A 249 -21.98 -4.73 7.45
C PHE A 249 -21.11 -4.15 8.59
N VAL A 250 -19.96 -4.74 8.90
CA VAL A 250 -19.02 -4.23 9.92
C VAL A 250 -18.01 -3.26 9.32
N GLY A 251 -17.71 -3.42 8.04
CA GLY A 251 -16.64 -2.68 7.35
C GLY A 251 -15.27 -3.30 7.64
N THR A 252 -14.24 -2.45 7.63
CA THR A 252 -12.87 -2.88 7.84
C THR A 252 -12.58 -3.17 9.30
N VAL A 253 -12.03 -4.35 9.55
CA VAL A 253 -11.53 -4.82 10.85
C VAL A 253 -10.02 -4.94 10.78
N TRP A 254 -9.35 -4.44 11.81
CA TRP A 254 -7.92 -4.60 12.03
C TRP A 254 -7.69 -5.49 13.23
N ARG A 255 -6.75 -6.42 13.11
CA ARG A 255 -6.35 -7.34 14.17
C ARG A 255 -4.83 -7.38 14.25
N THR A 256 -4.29 -7.28 15.46
CA THR A 256 -2.87 -7.54 15.75
C THR A 256 -2.75 -8.69 16.73
N ASP A 257 -1.97 -9.70 16.33
CA ASP A 257 -1.60 -10.86 17.14
C ASP A 257 -0.15 -10.70 17.59
N ARG A 258 0.10 -10.77 18.90
CA ARG A 258 1.44 -10.72 19.50
C ARG A 258 1.75 -12.06 20.12
N VAL A 259 2.86 -12.65 19.72
CA VAL A 259 3.25 -14.01 20.08
C VAL A 259 4.47 -13.94 20.98
N ALA A 260 4.39 -14.60 22.13
CA ALA A 260 5.46 -14.66 23.10
C ALA A 260 5.56 -16.08 23.69
N PRO A 261 6.78 -16.59 23.96
CA PRO A 261 6.93 -17.82 24.71
C PRO A 261 6.44 -17.64 26.15
N GLU A 262 5.79 -18.66 26.69
CA GLU A 262 5.38 -18.77 28.11
C GLU A 262 5.93 -20.08 28.66
N GLY A 263 7.24 -20.14 28.87
CA GLY A 263 7.97 -21.37 29.19
C GLY A 263 8.47 -22.10 27.93
N VAL A 264 8.76 -23.40 28.06
CA VAL A 264 9.42 -24.19 27.00
C VAL A 264 8.48 -24.80 25.96
N ALA A 265 7.20 -24.98 26.31
CA ALA A 265 6.24 -25.74 25.50
C ALA A 265 4.88 -25.04 25.35
N THR A 266 4.78 -23.79 25.79
CA THR A 266 3.55 -22.99 25.69
C THR A 266 3.89 -21.66 25.06
N THR A 267 3.02 -21.23 24.16
CA THR A 267 3.11 -19.92 23.51
C THR A 267 1.84 -19.14 23.80
N ARG A 268 2.02 -17.92 24.30
CA ARG A 268 0.95 -16.96 24.51
C ARG A 268 0.74 -16.12 23.27
N VAL A 269 -0.50 -15.97 22.84
CA VAL A 269 -0.91 -15.07 21.76
C VAL A 269 -1.89 -14.04 22.32
N ASP A 270 -1.41 -12.80 22.42
CA ASP A 270 -2.21 -11.63 22.79
C ASP A 270 -2.84 -11.03 21.53
N THR A 271 -4.16 -11.08 21.42
CA THR A 271 -4.93 -10.60 20.26
C THR A 271 -5.60 -9.27 20.59
N ALA A 272 -5.41 -8.26 19.74
CA ALA A 272 -6.08 -6.96 19.82
C ALA A 272 -6.84 -6.70 18.51
N ILE A 273 -8.14 -6.39 18.59
CA ILE A 273 -9.01 -6.19 17.42
C ILE A 273 -9.76 -4.86 17.55
N THR A 274 -9.79 -4.09 16.46
CA THR A 274 -10.56 -2.86 16.36
C THR A 274 -11.24 -2.73 14.99
N TRP A 275 -12.27 -1.90 14.91
CA TRP A 275 -13.00 -1.56 13.68
C TRP A 275 -13.75 -0.25 13.87
N HIS A 276 -14.13 0.40 12.78
CA HIS A 276 -14.83 1.68 12.80
C HIS A 276 -16.23 1.54 12.19
N ALA A 277 -17.25 1.40 13.03
CA ALA A 277 -18.65 1.54 12.60
C ALA A 277 -19.02 3.03 12.56
N ARG A 278 -19.78 3.45 11.53
CA ARG A 278 -20.26 4.83 11.35
C ARG A 278 -21.77 4.85 11.13
N GLY A 279 -22.42 5.95 11.50
CA GLY A 279 -23.85 6.18 11.28
C GLY A 279 -24.75 5.68 12.41
N ILE A 280 -26.07 5.84 12.23
CA ILE A 280 -27.09 5.59 13.27
C ILE A 280 -27.11 4.10 13.70
N ALA A 281 -26.76 3.19 12.78
CA ALA A 281 -26.68 1.75 13.06
C ALA A 281 -25.39 1.31 13.76
N ALA A 282 -24.44 2.22 14.05
CA ALA A 282 -23.13 1.88 14.59
C ALA A 282 -23.17 1.05 15.89
N PRO A 283 -24.04 1.35 16.89
CA PRO A 283 -24.10 0.53 18.11
C PRO A 283 -24.51 -0.92 17.85
N LEU A 284 -25.47 -1.13 16.94
CA LEU A 284 -25.92 -2.46 16.55
C LEU A 284 -24.84 -3.20 15.77
N ALA A 285 -24.17 -2.53 14.83
CA ALA A 285 -23.05 -3.08 14.08
C ALA A 285 -21.90 -3.49 14.99
N ASP A 286 -21.53 -2.66 15.97
CA ASP A 286 -20.49 -2.95 16.97
C ASP A 286 -20.84 -4.18 17.82
N PHE A 287 -22.10 -4.28 18.26
CA PHE A 287 -22.58 -5.44 19.02
C PHE A 287 -22.50 -6.73 18.19
N MET A 288 -23.01 -6.70 16.95
CA MET A 288 -22.99 -7.86 16.05
C MET A 288 -21.56 -8.28 15.71
N ALA A 289 -20.70 -7.33 15.36
CA ALA A 289 -19.27 -7.56 15.09
C ALA A 289 -18.58 -8.21 16.28
N SER A 290 -18.80 -7.66 17.48
CA SER A 290 -18.22 -8.18 18.72
C SER A 290 -18.61 -9.64 18.97
N ARG A 291 -19.90 -9.95 18.87
CA ARG A 291 -20.43 -11.30 19.07
C ARG A 291 -19.88 -12.27 18.02
N MET A 292 -19.86 -11.86 16.76
CA MET A 292 -19.36 -12.66 15.65
C MET A 292 -17.86 -12.99 15.80
N LEU A 293 -17.03 -11.96 16.03
CA LEU A 293 -15.58 -12.11 16.15
C LEU A 293 -15.19 -12.96 17.37
N ARG A 294 -15.87 -12.81 18.51
CA ARG A 294 -15.65 -13.68 19.67
C ARG A 294 -16.01 -15.13 19.38
N LYS A 295 -17.15 -15.38 18.73
CA LYS A 295 -17.62 -16.74 18.39
C LYS A 295 -16.63 -17.44 17.46
N TYR A 296 -16.26 -16.80 16.35
CA TYR A 296 -15.32 -17.41 15.40
C TYR A 296 -13.91 -17.52 15.97
N GLY A 297 -13.44 -16.51 16.72
CA GLY A 297 -12.16 -16.56 17.42
C GLY A 297 -12.05 -17.80 18.32
N ALA A 298 -13.03 -18.04 19.18
CA ALA A 298 -13.04 -19.20 20.07
C ALA A 298 -13.06 -20.56 19.31
N ILE A 299 -13.75 -20.63 18.17
CA ILE A 299 -13.77 -21.85 17.32
C ILE A 299 -12.40 -22.09 16.69
N TYR A 300 -11.78 -21.04 16.14
CA TYR A 300 -10.49 -21.14 15.46
C TYR A 300 -9.36 -21.44 16.46
N ASP A 301 -9.35 -20.77 17.61
CA ASP A 301 -8.38 -21.02 18.68
C ASP A 301 -8.45 -22.48 19.16
N ARG A 302 -9.65 -23.03 19.32
CA ARG A 302 -9.81 -24.44 19.68
C ARG A 302 -9.20 -25.36 18.63
N ARG A 303 -9.53 -25.18 17.35
CA ARG A 303 -9.02 -26.02 16.25
C ARG A 303 -7.50 -25.92 16.11
N VAL A 304 -6.92 -24.73 16.26
CA VAL A 304 -5.47 -24.56 16.23
C VAL A 304 -4.81 -25.30 17.40
N SER A 305 -5.39 -25.21 18.61
CA SER A 305 -4.90 -25.94 19.77
C SER A 305 -4.96 -27.47 19.57
N GLU A 306 -6.07 -27.98 19.03
CA GLU A 306 -6.23 -29.40 18.67
C GLU A 306 -5.18 -29.85 17.64
N MET A 307 -4.94 -29.05 16.59
CA MET A 307 -3.93 -29.34 15.57
C MET A 307 -2.50 -29.33 16.10
N LEU A 308 -2.19 -28.46 17.08
CA LEU A 308 -0.87 -28.39 17.70
C LEU A 308 -0.61 -29.50 18.73
N SER A 309 -1.69 -30.13 19.23
CA SER A 309 -1.62 -31.21 20.20
C SER A 309 -1.63 -32.61 19.56
N ALA A 310 -1.91 -32.69 18.26
CA ALA A 310 -1.97 -33.92 17.48
C ALA A 310 -0.58 -34.29 16.91
#